data_AF-A0A4R2GWL2-F1
#
_entry.id   AF-A0A4R2GWL2-F1
#
_cell.length_a   1.000
_cell.length_b   1.000
_cell.length_c   1.000
_cell.angle_alpha   90.00
_cell.angle_beta   90.00
_cell.angle_gamma   90.00
#
_symmetry.space_group_name_H-M   'P 1'
#
loop_
_entity.id
_entity.type
_entity.pdbx_description
1 polymer ?
#
loop_
_entity_poly.entity_id
_entity_poly.type
_entity_poly.pdbx_seq_one_letter_code
_entity_poly.pdbx_strand_id
1 'polypeptide(L)'
;MTSIFWRPEEASLKSFRSTTSSSGASTLVITLSVDDPMQLGHLISDLRDIQHEQDAAKKKAQKQRKSSNAQPALPKPAGLLTYGDDR
;
A
#
# COMPACT_ATOMS: atom_id res chain seq x y z
N MET A 1 3.13 3.11 -14.03
CA MET A 1 2.65 1.74 -13.86
C MET A 1 3.87 0.87 -14.03
N THR A 2 4.30 0.21 -12.96
CA THR A 2 5.63 -0.42 -12.86
C THR A 2 5.45 -1.91 -13.11
N SER A 3 6.14 -2.45 -14.10
CA SER A 3 6.01 -3.82 -14.57
C SER A 3 7.38 -4.45 -14.71
N ILE A 4 7.50 -5.73 -14.36
CA ILE A 4 8.70 -6.52 -14.60
C ILE A 4 8.54 -7.16 -15.98
N PHE A 5 9.53 -6.96 -16.83
CA PHE A 5 9.61 -7.60 -18.13
C PHE A 5 10.94 -8.35 -18.22
N TRP A 6 10.88 -9.61 -18.61
CA TRP A 6 12.06 -10.42 -18.89
C TRP A 6 11.82 -11.17 -20.18
N ARG A 7 12.89 -11.49 -20.88
CA ARG A 7 12.84 -12.31 -22.09
C ARG A 7 12.85 -13.80 -21.73
N PRO A 8 12.32 -14.68 -22.59
CA PRO A 8 12.35 -16.13 -22.35
C PRO A 8 13.76 -16.70 -22.16
N GLU A 9 14.76 -16.10 -22.82
CA GLU A 9 16.17 -16.42 -22.65
C GLU A 9 16.77 -15.92 -21.33
N GLU A 10 16.09 -14.99 -20.64
CA GLU A 10 16.60 -14.38 -19.42
C GLU A 10 16.08 -15.07 -18.15
N ALA A 11 14.79 -15.36 -18.12
CA ALA A 11 14.18 -16.08 -17.02
C ALA A 11 13.02 -16.96 -17.49
N SER A 12 12.91 -18.14 -16.89
CA SER A 12 11.83 -19.09 -17.14
C SER A 12 10.95 -19.26 -15.90
N LEU A 13 9.65 -19.39 -16.12
CA LEU A 13 8.68 -19.62 -15.05
C LEU A 13 8.73 -21.10 -14.63
N LYS A 14 9.15 -21.36 -13.39
CA LYS A 14 9.24 -22.73 -12.85
C LYS A 14 7.95 -23.19 -12.20
N SER A 15 7.33 -22.33 -11.41
CA SER A 15 6.03 -22.62 -10.77
C SER A 15 5.37 -21.34 -10.28
N PHE A 16 4.07 -21.40 -10.08
CA PHE A 16 3.32 -20.34 -9.42
C PHE A 16 2.26 -20.96 -8.50
N ARG A 17 1.98 -20.28 -7.39
CA ARG A 17 0.85 -20.63 -6.50
C ARG A 17 0.16 -19.36 -6.03
N SER A 18 -1.15 -19.45 -5.86
CA SER A 18 -1.95 -18.37 -5.29
C SER A 18 -2.60 -18.85 -4.00
N THR A 19 -2.61 -17.99 -2.99
CA THR A 19 -3.31 -18.22 -1.73
C THR A 19 -4.18 -17.00 -1.42
N THR A 20 -5.44 -17.22 -1.08
CA THR A 20 -6.36 -16.16 -0.64
C THR A 20 -6.64 -16.34 0.85
N SER A 21 -6.37 -15.31 1.64
CA SER A 21 -6.68 -15.31 3.07
C SER A 21 -8.18 -15.16 3.32
N SER A 22 -8.64 -15.58 4.49
CA SER A 22 -10.02 -15.35 4.94
C SER A 22 -10.39 -13.85 5.04
N SER A 23 -9.40 -12.97 5.17
CA SER A 23 -9.57 -11.52 5.09
C SER A 23 -9.70 -10.97 3.67
N GLY A 24 -9.70 -11.83 2.65
CA GLY A 24 -9.84 -11.45 1.24
C GLY A 24 -8.55 -10.98 0.57
N ALA A 25 -7.40 -11.09 1.24
CA ALA A 25 -6.11 -10.75 0.64
C ALA A 25 -5.58 -11.93 -0.18
N SER A 26 -5.32 -11.71 -1.46
CA SER A 26 -4.69 -12.71 -2.33
C SER A 26 -3.19 -12.48 -2.42
N THR A 27 -2.42 -13.57 -2.29
CA THR A 27 -0.97 -13.61 -2.40
C THR A 27 -0.58 -14.52 -3.54
N LEU A 28 0.20 -14.00 -4.49
CA LEU A 28 0.77 -14.78 -5.59
C LEU A 28 2.26 -15.02 -5.29
N VAL A 29 2.67 -16.28 -5.29
CA VAL A 29 4.07 -16.68 -5.17
C VAL A 29 4.52 -17.22 -6.52
N ILE A 30 5.56 -16.62 -7.08
CA ILE A 30 6.13 -16.97 -8.39
C ILE A 30 7.54 -17.50 -8.16
N THR A 31 7.86 -18.64 -8.74
CA THR A 31 9.22 -19.20 -8.75
C THR A 31 9.76 -19.07 -10.17
N LEU A 32 10.86 -18.35 -10.32
CA LEU A 32 11.56 -18.16 -11.59
C LEU A 32 12.90 -18.90 -11.54
N SER A 33 13.32 -19.47 -12.68
CA SER A 33 14.69 -19.92 -12.91
C SER A 33 15.40 -18.89 -13.76
N VAL A 34 16.57 -18.46 -13.32
CA VAL A 34 17.42 -17.49 -14.01
C VAL A 34 18.80 -18.10 -14.12
N ASP A 35 19.30 -18.26 -15.34
CA ASP A 35 20.56 -18.96 -15.59
C ASP A 35 21.77 -18.01 -15.48
N ASP A 36 21.60 -16.75 -15.84
CA ASP A 36 22.64 -15.72 -15.77
C ASP A 36 22.58 -14.93 -14.45
N PRO A 37 23.63 -14.97 -13.61
CA PRO A 37 23.66 -14.23 -12.35
C PRO A 37 23.57 -12.71 -12.53
N MET A 38 24.04 -12.15 -13.66
CA MET A 38 23.91 -10.71 -13.92
C MET A 38 22.46 -10.32 -14.11
N GLN A 39 21.71 -11.11 -14.87
CA GLN A 39 20.29 -10.88 -15.12
C GLN A 39 19.45 -11.06 -13.86
N LEU A 40 19.82 -12.02 -13.00
CA LEU A 40 19.21 -12.16 -11.68
C LEU A 40 19.40 -10.87 -10.86
N GLY A 41 20.59 -10.27 -10.91
CA GLY A 41 20.88 -9.00 -10.26
C GLY A 41 19.96 -7.86 -10.73
N HIS A 42 19.78 -7.74 -12.05
CA HIS A 42 18.86 -6.75 -12.64
C HIS A 42 17.41 -6.99 -12.18
N LEU A 43 16.92 -8.24 -12.26
CA LEU A 43 15.57 -8.60 -11.86
C LEU A 43 15.30 -8.29 -10.37
N ILE A 44 16.28 -8.54 -9.50
CA ILE A 44 16.19 -8.21 -8.06
C ILE A 44 16.13 -6.69 -7.86
N SER A 45 16.89 -5.92 -8.64
CA SER A 45 16.84 -4.45 -8.58
C SER A 45 15.46 -3.94 -8.97
N ASP A 46 14.90 -4.42 -10.09
CA ASP A 46 13.58 -4.02 -10.56
C ASP A 46 12.48 -4.35 -9.53
N LEU A 47 12.56 -5.55 -8.92
CA LEU A 47 11.65 -5.96 -7.84
C LEU A 47 11.72 -5.02 -6.63
N ARG A 48 12.92 -4.57 -6.26
CA ARG A 48 13.14 -3.65 -5.14
C ARG A 48 12.57 -2.27 -5.44
N ASP A 49 12.74 -1.78 -6.66
CA ASP A 49 12.20 -0.48 -7.07
C ASP A 49 10.67 -0.49 -7.06
N ILE A 50 10.05 -1.55 -7.58
CA ILE A 50 8.59 -1.76 -7.50
C ILE A 50 8.11 -1.78 -6.05
N GLN A 51 8.79 -2.53 -5.17
CA GLN A 51 8.44 -2.59 -3.75
C GLN A 51 8.49 -1.19 -3.11
N HIS A 52 9.56 -0.44 -3.37
CA HIS A 52 9.73 0.90 -2.84
C HIS A 52 8.63 1.86 -3.32
N GLU A 53 8.28 1.84 -4.61
CA GLU A 53 7.19 2.63 -5.17
C GLU A 53 5.83 2.27 -4.57
N GLN A 54 5.54 0.98 -4.43
CA GLN A 54 4.30 0.50 -3.82
C GLN A 54 4.18 0.90 -2.35
N ASP A 55 5.27 0.81 -1.58
CA ASP A 55 5.28 1.21 -0.18
C ASP A 55 5.15 2.73 -0.02
N ALA A 56 5.77 3.51 -0.91
CA ALA A 56 5.57 4.95 -0.97
C ALA A 56 4.11 5.31 -1.29
N ALA A 57 3.48 4.60 -2.24
CA ALA A 57 2.07 4.78 -2.58
C ALA A 57 1.13 4.41 -1.42
N LYS A 58 1.39 3.29 -0.72
CA LYS A 58 0.64 2.88 0.49
C LYS A 58 0.73 3.94 1.59
N LYS A 59 1.92 4.49 1.85
CA LYS A 59 2.11 5.56 2.84
C LYS A 59 1.33 6.81 2.47
N LYS A 60 1.33 7.21 1.19
CA LYS A 60 0.53 8.35 0.69
C LYS A 60 -0.97 8.11 0.88
N ALA A 61 -1.46 6.93 0.52
CA ALA A 61 -2.87 6.56 0.68
C ALA A 61 -3.31 6.55 2.16
N GLN A 62 -2.46 6.06 3.07
CA GLN A 62 -2.74 6.11 4.52
C GLN A 62 -2.82 7.55 5.06
N LYS A 63 -1.95 8.45 4.57
CA LYS A 63 -1.96 9.87 4.97
C LYS A 63 -3.25 10.57 4.54
N GLN A 64 -3.73 10.31 3.32
CA GLN A 64 -4.99 10.88 2.81
C GLN A 64 -6.22 10.38 3.57
N ARG A 65 -6.27 9.09 3.94
CA ARG A 65 -7.38 8.54 4.76
C ARG A 65 -7.46 9.14 6.16
N LYS A 66 -6.32 9.52 6.76
CA LYS A 66 -6.30 10.19 8.07
C LYS A 66 -6.76 11.64 7.99
N SER A 67 -6.47 12.37 6.91
CA SER A 67 -6.92 13.75 6.73
C SER A 67 -8.41 13.85 6.38
N SER A 68 -9.00 12.87 5.69
CA SER A 68 -10.42 12.89 5.34
C SER A 68 -11.35 12.56 6.52
N ASN A 69 -10.83 12.03 7.61
CA ASN A 69 -11.60 11.70 8.82
C ASN A 69 -11.48 12.77 9.92
N ALA A 70 -10.80 13.88 9.64
CA ALA A 70 -10.78 15.04 10.51
C ALA A 70 -12.09 15.81 10.32
N GLN A 71 -13.16 15.39 11.01
CA GLN A 71 -14.35 16.22 11.13
C GLN A 71 -13.95 17.52 11.85
N PRO A 72 -14.28 18.71 11.30
CA PRO A 72 -14.08 19.96 12.03
C PRO A 72 -14.93 19.89 13.30
N ALA A 73 -14.28 20.05 14.46
CA ALA A 73 -14.98 20.09 15.72
C ALA A 73 -15.95 21.28 15.72
N LEU A 74 -17.25 21.02 15.90
CA LEU A 74 -18.23 22.09 16.03
C LEU A 74 -17.91 22.89 17.30
N PRO A 75 -17.92 24.24 17.22
CA PRO A 75 -17.68 25.08 18.39
C PRO A 75 -18.78 24.83 19.43
N LYS A 76 -18.35 24.62 20.67
CA LYS A 76 -19.21 24.34 21.83
C LYS A 76 -20.12 25.57 22.08
N PRO A 77 -21.45 25.42 22.19
CA PRO A 77 -22.32 26.56 22.45
C PRO A 77 -22.01 27.15 23.84
N ALA A 78 -21.78 28.47 23.89
CA ALA A 78 -21.57 29.21 25.12
C ALA A 78 -22.84 29.14 25.98
N GLY A 79 -22.67 28.79 27.26
CA GLY A 79 -23.78 28.59 28.20
C GLY A 79 -24.65 29.83 28.34
N LEU A 80 -25.97 29.60 28.40
CA LEU A 80 -26.94 30.62 28.77
C LEU A 80 -26.57 31.21 30.14
N LEU A 81 -26.34 32.52 30.18
CA LEU A 81 -26.35 33.31 31.39
C LEU A 81 -27.75 33.21 32.01
N THR A 82 -27.86 32.50 33.12
CA THR A 82 -29.02 32.56 34.02
C THR A 82 -29.06 33.96 34.62
N TYR A 83 -30.11 34.72 34.30
CA TYR A 83 -30.47 35.93 35.02
C TYR A 83 -31.24 35.48 36.27
N GLY A 84 -30.69 35.77 37.45
CA GLY A 84 -31.41 35.66 38.71
C GLY A 84 -32.56 36.66 38.71
N ASP A 85 -33.77 36.14 38.82
CA ASP A 85 -34.97 36.91 39.15
C ASP A 85 -35.06 36.94 40.68
N ASP A 86 -34.67 38.08 41.26
CA ASP A 86 -34.88 38.43 42.66
C ASP A 86 -36.17 39.26 42.70
N ARG A 87 -37.29 38.63 43.08
CA ARG A 87 -38.55 39.30 43.41
C ARG A 87 -39.43 38.48 44.34
#